data_AF-A0A223CWX9-F1
#
_entry.id   AF-A0A223CWX9-F1
#
_cell.length_a   1.000
_cell.length_b   1.000
_cell.length_c   1.000
_cell.angle_alpha   90.00
_cell.angle_beta   90.00
_cell.angle_gamma   90.00
#
_symmetry.space_group_name_H-M   'P 1'
#
loop_
_entity.id
_entity.type
_entity.pdbx_description
1 polymer ?
#
loop_
_entity_poly.entity_id
_entity_poly.type
_entity_poly.pdbx_seq_one_letter_code
_entity_poly.pdbx_strand_id
1 'polypeptide(L)'
;MNTSDLLVQYHTLRTMSDDQAGWFDTEIGSDLWVDGLNVFLTVEPEDFEQALERFTTTYDVSDDRMTTWLQALHRFCVEMATEGEFELYQALAVGMSYLSARPEINDHMFNMPARILNHSTALLLSPTYMAVWIHSYNEGYELYVDPDENAQDAFRPEHGRIYQRRAAFVGGDQGTVIRYPFQNYIHEMMHILNFHDLYTRVLGTPEEDITYFTHIEGSVSVMEEVIMRELMAIRDDLNLIDDGFSAVTTFPEYGTFRYEVMQGQHEGVTDKSLFMYRKRVMLLGEGEFFPPDNAIKEQILATHHLSDYEFDMIHPSFKAYLDNQHRHVRWAKKAIDRNRIPGFREVIELLPRNAYCAQKLTECLAPDAWHNWSDMLSCTTLPEPDPQVRKQSKEGLAWKELLYRLAEMRGYLSKNYGSDGEQVVQGELFDFAKYAVDRYTHPDSSTHDEALHQTKMDILTSVSHVTNPECREKLSKMIVVPGSYLLEPK
;
A
#
# COMPACT_ATOMS: atom_id res chain seq x y z
N MET A 1 -19.00 8.98 -19.76
CA MET A 1 -20.26 8.50 -19.16
C MET A 1 -21.29 9.63 -19.17
N ASN A 2 -22.54 9.38 -19.56
CA ASN A 2 -23.55 10.46 -19.65
C ASN A 2 -24.48 10.47 -18.42
N THR A 3 -25.20 11.57 -18.21
CA THR A 3 -26.16 11.77 -17.09
C THR A 3 -27.20 10.65 -16.97
N SER A 4 -27.68 10.11 -18.09
CA SER A 4 -28.65 9.02 -18.09
C SER A 4 -28.06 7.71 -17.55
N ASP A 5 -26.78 7.45 -17.82
CA ASP A 5 -26.11 6.24 -17.32
C ASP A 5 -25.98 6.29 -15.79
N LEU A 6 -25.63 7.46 -15.25
CA LEU A 6 -25.53 7.70 -13.80
C LEU A 6 -26.87 7.55 -13.07
N LEU A 7 -27.97 8.00 -13.68
CA LEU A 7 -29.32 7.82 -13.13
C LEU A 7 -29.70 6.34 -13.04
N VAL A 8 -29.43 5.58 -14.11
CA VAL A 8 -29.68 4.12 -14.10
C VAL A 8 -28.86 3.44 -13.01
N GLN A 9 -27.59 3.81 -12.88
CA GLN A 9 -26.72 3.24 -11.86
C GLN A 9 -27.20 3.59 -10.45
N TYR A 10 -27.55 4.84 -10.19
CA TYR A 10 -28.12 5.28 -8.92
C TYR A 10 -29.37 4.47 -8.52
N HIS A 11 -30.33 4.31 -9.43
CA HIS A 11 -31.53 3.51 -9.16
C HIS A 11 -31.21 2.04 -8.88
N THR A 12 -30.19 1.50 -9.55
CA THR A 12 -29.72 0.14 -9.31
C THR A 12 -29.18 0.01 -7.88
N LEU A 13 -28.32 0.93 -7.45
CA LEU A 13 -27.74 0.95 -6.10
C LEU A 13 -28.81 1.15 -5.03
N ARG A 14 -29.75 2.07 -5.25
CA ARG A 14 -30.87 2.31 -4.32
C ARG A 14 -31.73 1.06 -4.15
N THR A 15 -32.07 0.38 -5.24
CA THR A 15 -32.83 -0.88 -5.19
C THR A 15 -32.04 -1.97 -4.46
N MET A 16 -30.72 -2.03 -4.62
CA MET A 16 -29.87 -2.96 -3.87
C MET A 16 -29.83 -2.62 -2.37
N SER A 17 -29.86 -1.35 -2.00
CA SER A 17 -29.82 -0.90 -0.60
C SER A 17 -31.07 -1.24 0.20
N ASP A 18 -32.20 -1.54 -0.46
CA ASP A 18 -33.43 -2.02 0.18
C ASP A 18 -33.24 -3.38 0.87
N ASP A 19 -32.35 -4.24 0.35
CA ASP A 19 -31.91 -5.47 1.04
C ASP A 19 -30.67 -5.19 1.89
N GLN A 20 -30.88 -4.52 3.03
CA GLN A 20 -29.81 -4.18 3.96
C GLN A 20 -29.05 -5.41 4.47
N ALA A 21 -29.72 -6.56 4.58
CA ALA A 21 -29.10 -7.79 5.05
C ALA A 21 -28.14 -8.36 4.00
N GLY A 22 -28.51 -8.30 2.71
CA GLY A 22 -27.68 -8.75 1.60
C GLY A 22 -26.67 -7.72 1.10
N TRP A 23 -26.83 -6.42 1.40
CA TRP A 23 -26.00 -5.33 0.90
C TRP A 23 -24.51 -5.60 1.04
N PHE A 24 -24.07 -5.90 2.27
CA PHE A 24 -22.66 -6.12 2.60
C PHE A 24 -22.07 -7.38 1.98
N ASP A 25 -22.91 -8.32 1.53
CA ASP A 25 -22.50 -9.55 0.87
C ASP A 25 -22.29 -9.37 -0.64
N THR A 26 -22.73 -8.24 -1.19
CA THR A 26 -22.43 -7.85 -2.58
C THR A 26 -21.06 -7.17 -2.71
N GLU A 27 -20.51 -7.16 -3.93
CA GLU A 27 -19.25 -6.48 -4.22
C GLU A 27 -19.34 -4.98 -4.00
N ILE A 28 -20.35 -4.38 -4.62
CA ILE A 28 -20.60 -2.96 -4.52
C ILE A 28 -20.96 -2.56 -3.08
N GLY A 29 -21.80 -3.32 -2.37
CA GLY A 29 -22.16 -2.97 -0.99
C GLY A 29 -21.03 -3.18 0.02
N SER A 30 -20.07 -4.07 -0.26
CA SER A 30 -18.84 -4.18 0.53
C SER A 30 -17.90 -2.98 0.32
N ASP A 31 -17.78 -2.50 -0.93
CA ASP A 31 -17.03 -1.28 -1.25
C ASP A 31 -17.69 -0.06 -0.60
N LEU A 32 -19.00 0.10 -0.78
CA LEU A 32 -19.76 1.23 -0.29
C LEU A 32 -20.07 1.16 1.22
N TRP A 33 -19.85 0.01 1.86
CA TRP A 33 -20.04 -0.27 3.29
C TRP A 33 -21.22 0.50 3.94
N VAL A 34 -21.13 0.80 5.24
CA VAL A 34 -22.19 1.45 6.01
C VAL A 34 -22.43 2.88 5.53
N ASP A 35 -21.37 3.61 5.17
CA ASP A 35 -21.50 5.01 4.75
C ASP A 35 -22.31 5.14 3.45
N GLY A 36 -22.04 4.29 2.46
CA GLY A 36 -22.81 4.24 1.23
C GLY A 36 -24.22 3.70 1.45
N LEU A 37 -24.42 2.71 2.33
CA LEU A 37 -25.77 2.27 2.70
C LEU A 37 -26.60 3.44 3.23
N ASN A 38 -26.04 4.25 4.14
CA ASN A 38 -26.71 5.44 4.68
C ASN A 38 -27.02 6.46 3.58
N VAL A 39 -26.10 6.68 2.63
CA VAL A 39 -26.32 7.58 1.48
C VAL A 39 -27.51 7.12 0.64
N PHE A 40 -27.53 5.86 0.19
CA PHE A 40 -28.56 5.37 -0.73
C PHE A 40 -29.94 5.15 -0.07
N LEU A 41 -29.99 4.99 1.25
CA LEU A 41 -31.25 4.98 2.02
C LEU A 41 -31.81 6.39 2.27
N THR A 42 -30.96 7.43 2.23
CA THR A 42 -31.35 8.80 2.62
C THR A 42 -31.67 9.69 1.42
N VAL A 43 -30.89 9.63 0.36
CA VAL A 43 -31.05 10.48 -0.83
C VAL A 43 -32.22 9.97 -1.66
N GLU A 44 -33.23 10.78 -1.99
CA GLU A 44 -34.30 10.38 -2.91
C GLU A 44 -33.90 10.61 -4.38
N PRO A 45 -34.56 9.97 -5.37
CA PRO A 45 -34.25 10.19 -6.78
C PRO A 45 -34.23 11.66 -7.22
N GLU A 46 -35.18 12.46 -6.74
CA GLU A 46 -35.26 13.88 -7.08
C GLU A 46 -34.09 14.69 -6.51
N ASP A 47 -33.54 14.27 -5.37
CA ASP A 47 -32.37 14.86 -4.73
C ASP A 47 -31.09 14.51 -5.50
N PHE A 48 -30.97 13.25 -5.94
CA PHE A 48 -29.88 12.81 -6.79
C PHE A 48 -29.87 13.56 -8.14
N GLU A 49 -31.02 13.70 -8.79
CA GLU A 49 -31.15 14.44 -10.05
C GLU A 49 -30.69 15.89 -9.91
N GLN A 50 -31.13 16.58 -8.85
CA GLN A 50 -30.70 17.95 -8.55
C GLN A 50 -29.18 18.05 -8.34
N ALA A 51 -28.62 17.13 -7.58
CA ALA A 51 -27.18 17.12 -7.31
C ALA A 51 -26.36 16.82 -8.56
N LEU A 52 -26.84 15.91 -9.43
CA LEU A 52 -26.21 15.58 -10.70
C LEU A 52 -26.27 16.76 -11.69
N GLU A 53 -27.41 17.46 -11.77
CA GLU A 53 -27.53 18.70 -12.56
C GLU A 53 -26.56 19.77 -12.04
N ARG A 54 -26.50 19.96 -10.73
CA ARG A 54 -25.58 20.91 -10.09
C ARG A 54 -24.13 20.57 -10.41
N PHE A 55 -23.74 19.30 -10.27
CA PHE A 55 -22.40 18.82 -10.55
C PHE A 55 -22.02 19.08 -12.02
N THR A 56 -22.84 18.61 -12.96
CA THR A 56 -22.54 18.72 -14.40
C THR A 56 -22.60 20.15 -14.95
N THR A 57 -23.34 21.05 -14.29
CA THR A 57 -23.36 22.49 -14.63
C THR A 57 -22.14 23.23 -14.09
N THR A 58 -21.60 22.79 -12.95
CA THR A 58 -20.53 23.50 -12.23
C THR A 58 -19.15 23.03 -12.67
N TYR A 59 -18.99 21.74 -12.96
CA TYR A 59 -17.70 21.12 -13.23
C TYR A 59 -17.59 20.66 -14.68
N ASP A 60 -16.51 21.06 -15.36
CA ASP A 60 -16.19 20.57 -16.70
C ASP A 60 -15.58 19.16 -16.62
N VAL A 61 -16.42 18.16 -16.87
CA VAL A 61 -16.05 16.73 -16.93
C VAL A 61 -16.26 16.14 -18.33
N SER A 62 -16.28 17.01 -19.35
CA SER A 62 -16.61 16.65 -20.73
C SER A 62 -15.55 15.78 -21.42
N ASP A 63 -14.32 15.77 -20.91
CA ASP A 63 -13.22 14.92 -21.42
C ASP A 63 -13.34 13.44 -20.99
N ASP A 64 -14.29 13.12 -20.11
CA ASP A 64 -14.57 11.80 -19.54
C ASP A 64 -13.36 11.11 -18.88
N ARG A 65 -12.32 11.86 -18.53
CA ARG A 65 -11.16 11.31 -17.82
C ARG A 65 -11.49 11.03 -16.37
N MET A 66 -11.12 9.84 -15.88
CA MET A 66 -11.36 9.42 -14.51
C MET A 66 -10.72 10.37 -13.51
N THR A 67 -9.50 10.84 -13.77
CA THR A 67 -8.83 11.83 -12.90
C THR A 67 -9.59 13.16 -12.83
N THR A 68 -10.07 13.68 -13.96
CA THR A 68 -10.86 14.91 -14.02
C THR A 68 -12.15 14.75 -13.21
N TRP A 69 -12.86 13.64 -13.40
CA TRP A 69 -14.06 13.30 -12.64
C TRP A 69 -13.81 13.17 -11.15
N LEU A 70 -12.81 12.38 -10.73
CA LEU A 70 -12.47 12.16 -9.33
C LEU A 70 -12.13 13.46 -8.60
N GLN A 71 -11.31 14.32 -9.22
CA GLN A 71 -10.96 15.62 -8.65
C GLN A 71 -12.16 16.56 -8.58
N ALA A 72 -13.05 16.54 -9.58
CA ALA A 72 -14.29 17.31 -9.56
C ALA A 72 -15.25 16.82 -8.48
N LEU A 73 -15.43 15.50 -8.35
CA LEU A 73 -16.29 14.87 -7.35
C LEU A 73 -15.78 15.15 -5.93
N HIS A 74 -14.46 15.08 -5.71
CA HIS A 74 -13.87 15.45 -4.43
C HIS A 74 -14.18 16.91 -4.06
N ARG A 75 -13.92 17.86 -4.97
CA ARG A 75 -14.27 19.27 -4.76
C ARG A 75 -15.75 19.45 -4.48
N PHE A 76 -16.61 18.76 -5.22
CA PHE A 76 -18.05 18.82 -5.01
C PHE A 76 -18.47 18.31 -3.63
N CYS A 77 -17.91 17.19 -3.16
CA CYS A 77 -18.16 16.67 -1.82
C CYS A 77 -17.71 17.66 -0.73
N VAL A 78 -16.51 18.25 -0.89
CA VAL A 78 -15.99 19.26 0.04
C VAL A 78 -16.89 20.48 0.08
N GLU A 79 -17.34 21.00 -1.07
CA GLU A 79 -18.26 22.13 -1.14
C GLU A 79 -19.59 21.80 -0.48
N MET A 80 -20.18 20.63 -0.77
CA MET A 80 -21.49 20.26 -0.22
C MET A 80 -21.45 19.99 1.28
N ALA A 81 -20.33 19.46 1.81
CA ALA A 81 -20.13 19.31 3.24
C ALA A 81 -20.20 20.64 4.00
N THR A 82 -19.81 21.75 3.36
CA THR A 82 -19.94 23.09 3.98
C THR A 82 -21.38 23.60 4.03
N GLU A 83 -22.28 23.04 3.21
CA GLU A 83 -23.70 23.39 3.18
C GLU A 83 -24.49 22.58 4.20
N GLY A 84 -24.19 21.29 4.31
CA GLY A 84 -24.81 20.42 5.30
C GLY A 84 -24.53 18.93 5.06
N GLU A 85 -24.92 18.12 6.04
CA GLU A 85 -24.78 16.66 5.97
C GLU A 85 -25.60 16.06 4.81
N PHE A 86 -26.81 16.57 4.57
CA PHE A 86 -27.68 16.04 3.54
C PHE A 86 -27.15 16.36 2.14
N GLU A 87 -26.66 17.58 1.94
CA GLU A 87 -26.01 18.02 0.70
C GLU A 87 -24.74 17.18 0.42
N LEU A 88 -23.95 16.86 1.46
CA LEU A 88 -22.83 15.93 1.33
C LEU A 88 -23.32 14.54 0.87
N TYR A 89 -24.41 14.01 1.43
CA TYR A 89 -24.96 12.73 1.00
C TYR A 89 -25.42 12.75 -0.45
N GLN A 90 -26.02 13.85 -0.91
CA GLN A 90 -26.37 14.04 -2.32
C GLN A 90 -25.12 14.00 -3.22
N ALA A 91 -24.03 14.68 -2.85
CA ALA A 91 -22.77 14.63 -3.60
C ALA A 91 -22.12 13.24 -3.59
N LEU A 92 -22.11 12.58 -2.43
CA LEU A 92 -21.63 11.20 -2.28
C LEU A 92 -22.44 10.24 -3.15
N ALA A 93 -23.77 10.38 -3.25
CA ALA A 93 -24.60 9.56 -4.11
C ALA A 93 -24.19 9.67 -5.59
N VAL A 94 -23.90 10.89 -6.06
CA VAL A 94 -23.35 11.13 -7.42
C VAL A 94 -21.99 10.45 -7.59
N GLY A 95 -21.08 10.65 -6.64
CA GLY A 95 -19.74 10.06 -6.69
C GLY A 95 -19.74 8.53 -6.64
N MET A 96 -20.48 7.93 -5.72
CA MET A 96 -20.57 6.48 -5.53
C MET A 96 -21.26 5.81 -6.74
N SER A 97 -22.26 6.47 -7.33
CA SER A 97 -22.87 6.01 -8.59
C SER A 97 -21.86 6.07 -9.73
N TYR A 98 -21.04 7.12 -9.81
CA TYR A 98 -19.97 7.21 -10.80
C TYR A 98 -18.91 6.09 -10.63
N LEU A 99 -18.43 5.86 -9.40
CA LEU A 99 -17.37 4.87 -9.15
C LEU A 99 -17.84 3.43 -9.32
N SER A 100 -19.04 3.10 -8.85
CA SER A 100 -19.60 1.75 -9.01
C SER A 100 -19.89 1.36 -10.46
N ALA A 101 -19.97 2.32 -11.39
CA ALA A 101 -20.09 2.07 -12.82
C ALA A 101 -18.74 1.78 -13.50
N ARG A 102 -17.61 1.85 -12.78
CA ARG A 102 -16.24 1.71 -13.31
C ARG A 102 -15.59 0.41 -12.83
N PRO A 103 -15.51 -0.63 -13.67
CA PRO A 103 -14.90 -1.90 -13.28
C PRO A 103 -13.41 -1.77 -12.94
N GLU A 104 -12.71 -0.75 -13.45
CA GLU A 104 -11.30 -0.52 -13.19
C GLU A 104 -10.98 -0.26 -11.70
N ILE A 105 -11.99 0.11 -10.91
CA ILE A 105 -11.85 0.56 -9.53
C ILE A 105 -11.79 -0.60 -8.53
N ASN A 106 -12.55 -1.69 -8.75
CA ASN A 106 -12.79 -2.68 -7.69
C ASN A 106 -12.00 -3.99 -7.80
N ASP A 107 -11.50 -4.38 -8.98
CA ASP A 107 -11.18 -5.81 -9.22
C ASP A 107 -9.73 -6.14 -9.59
N HIS A 108 -8.81 -5.17 -9.50
CA HIS A 108 -7.49 -5.34 -10.12
C HIS A 108 -6.30 -5.31 -9.16
N MET A 109 -6.49 -5.06 -7.88
CA MET A 109 -5.39 -4.86 -6.93
C MET A 109 -4.92 -6.12 -6.21
N PHE A 110 -5.56 -7.27 -6.47
CA PHE A 110 -5.27 -8.53 -5.78
C PHE A 110 -5.11 -9.69 -6.76
N ASN A 111 -4.33 -10.69 -6.36
CA ASN A 111 -4.15 -11.95 -7.11
C ASN A 111 -5.37 -12.90 -7.06
N MET A 112 -6.36 -12.58 -6.23
CA MET A 112 -7.60 -13.34 -6.07
C MET A 112 -8.76 -12.37 -5.78
N PRO A 113 -10.03 -12.81 -5.91
CA PRO A 113 -11.18 -11.95 -5.65
C PRO A 113 -11.15 -11.37 -4.24
N ALA A 114 -11.05 -10.05 -4.16
CA ALA A 114 -10.98 -9.28 -2.92
C ALA A 114 -11.71 -7.95 -3.11
N ARG A 115 -12.30 -7.45 -2.04
CA ARG A 115 -13.05 -6.19 -2.00
C ARG A 115 -12.39 -5.27 -0.98
N ILE A 116 -12.03 -4.08 -1.41
CA ILE A 116 -11.52 -3.05 -0.49
C ILE A 116 -12.73 -2.39 0.18
N LEU A 117 -12.84 -2.50 1.50
CA LEU A 117 -13.92 -1.90 2.27
C LEU A 117 -13.78 -0.38 2.29
N ASN A 118 -14.87 0.34 2.03
CA ASN A 118 -14.91 1.80 1.98
C ASN A 118 -14.03 2.42 0.87
N HIS A 119 -13.73 1.67 -0.19
CA HIS A 119 -12.79 2.12 -1.21
C HIS A 119 -13.29 3.37 -1.95
N SER A 120 -14.53 3.33 -2.41
CA SER A 120 -15.19 4.42 -3.11
C SER A 120 -15.30 5.67 -2.24
N THR A 121 -15.68 5.52 -0.96
CA THR A 121 -15.76 6.64 -0.04
C THR A 121 -14.37 7.27 0.18
N ALA A 122 -13.33 6.45 0.37
CA ALA A 122 -11.96 6.94 0.50
C ALA A 122 -11.47 7.64 -0.78
N LEU A 123 -11.78 7.11 -1.97
CA LEU A 123 -11.45 7.74 -3.26
C LEU A 123 -12.10 9.11 -3.44
N LEU A 124 -13.35 9.29 -2.99
CA LEU A 124 -14.07 10.56 -3.10
C LEU A 124 -13.58 11.61 -2.10
N LEU A 125 -13.24 11.17 -0.89
CA LEU A 125 -13.04 12.08 0.24
C LEU A 125 -11.56 12.36 0.57
N SER A 126 -10.64 11.45 0.23
CA SER A 126 -9.21 11.64 0.48
C SER A 126 -8.41 11.80 -0.82
N PRO A 127 -7.91 13.02 -1.14
CA PRO A 127 -7.02 13.20 -2.28
C PRO A 127 -5.72 12.42 -2.14
N THR A 128 -5.24 12.17 -0.91
CA THR A 128 -4.05 11.34 -0.68
C THR A 128 -4.31 9.88 -1.00
N TYR A 129 -5.43 9.32 -0.57
CA TYR A 129 -5.83 7.96 -0.90
C TYR A 129 -5.99 7.78 -2.43
N MET A 130 -6.69 8.74 -3.07
CA MET A 130 -6.86 8.79 -4.52
C MET A 130 -5.51 8.77 -5.27
N ALA A 131 -4.55 9.60 -4.84
CA ALA A 131 -3.25 9.69 -5.49
C ALA A 131 -2.47 8.36 -5.40
N VAL A 132 -2.41 7.75 -4.21
CA VAL A 132 -1.71 6.47 -4.05
C VAL A 132 -2.40 5.38 -4.87
N TRP A 133 -3.73 5.32 -4.88
CA TRP A 133 -4.46 4.33 -5.68
C TRP A 133 -4.15 4.46 -7.18
N ILE A 134 -4.22 5.67 -7.74
CA ILE A 134 -3.94 5.92 -9.17
C ILE A 134 -2.51 5.50 -9.53
N HIS A 135 -1.54 5.91 -8.73
CA HIS A 135 -0.13 5.61 -9.00
C HIS A 135 0.13 4.10 -8.88
N SER A 136 -0.39 3.44 -7.83
CA SER A 136 -0.29 1.99 -7.68
C SER A 136 -0.98 1.22 -8.80
N TYR A 137 -2.10 1.74 -9.33
CA TYR A 137 -2.78 1.15 -10.49
C TYR A 137 -1.87 1.12 -11.71
N ASN A 138 -1.29 2.27 -12.08
CA ASN A 138 -0.44 2.38 -13.27
C ASN A 138 0.88 1.64 -13.14
N GLU A 139 1.45 1.61 -11.94
CA GLU A 139 2.66 0.84 -11.63
C GLU A 139 2.42 -0.68 -11.63
N GLY A 140 1.17 -1.14 -11.78
CA GLY A 140 0.87 -2.57 -11.83
C GLY A 140 1.06 -3.28 -10.49
N TYR A 141 1.12 -2.54 -9.37
CA TYR A 141 1.27 -3.14 -8.05
C TYR A 141 0.02 -3.92 -7.65
N GLU A 142 0.24 -5.02 -6.93
CA GLU A 142 -0.80 -5.96 -6.50
C GLU A 142 -0.45 -6.50 -5.11
N LEU A 143 -1.46 -6.55 -4.23
CA LEU A 143 -1.38 -7.30 -2.99
C LEU A 143 -1.62 -8.79 -3.28
N TYR A 144 -0.84 -9.65 -2.64
CA TYR A 144 -0.94 -11.08 -2.85
C TYR A 144 -1.54 -11.71 -1.60
N VAL A 145 -2.74 -12.27 -1.71
CA VAL A 145 -3.28 -13.08 -0.62
C VAL A 145 -2.79 -14.51 -0.79
N ASP A 146 -2.17 -15.04 0.27
CA ASP A 146 -1.73 -16.43 0.32
C ASP A 146 -2.95 -17.35 0.53
N PRO A 147 -3.15 -18.35 -0.35
CA PRO A 147 -4.23 -19.33 -0.19
C PRO A 147 -4.01 -20.29 0.99
N ASP A 148 -2.78 -20.45 1.51
CA ASP A 148 -2.54 -21.22 2.73
C ASP A 148 -2.89 -20.38 3.97
N GLU A 149 -3.97 -20.76 4.64
CA GLU A 149 -4.45 -20.08 5.85
C GLU A 149 -3.44 -20.15 7.02
N ASN A 150 -2.46 -21.06 6.96
CA ASN A 150 -1.40 -21.19 7.96
C ASN A 150 -0.11 -20.43 7.59
N ALA A 151 -0.04 -19.82 6.40
CA ALA A 151 1.09 -18.96 6.03
C ALA A 151 1.22 -17.80 7.03
N GLN A 152 2.40 -17.22 7.21
CA GLN A 152 2.50 -15.96 7.96
C GLN A 152 2.36 -14.80 6.99
N ASP A 153 1.80 -13.68 7.46
CA ASP A 153 1.83 -12.44 6.69
C ASP A 153 3.30 -12.08 6.42
N ALA A 154 3.65 -11.88 5.16
CA ALA A 154 5.01 -11.57 4.75
C ALA A 154 5.03 -10.32 3.86
N PHE A 155 5.62 -9.27 4.39
CA PHE A 155 5.89 -8.04 3.66
C PHE A 155 7.05 -8.27 2.68
N ARG A 156 6.79 -8.26 1.36
CA ARG A 156 7.78 -8.52 0.29
C ARG A 156 7.83 -7.38 -0.72
N PRO A 157 8.11 -6.15 -0.26
CA PRO A 157 8.04 -4.94 -1.07
C PRO A 157 8.93 -5.03 -2.32
N GLU A 158 9.98 -5.85 -2.29
CA GLU A 158 10.83 -6.10 -3.45
C GLU A 158 10.06 -6.68 -4.64
N HIS A 159 9.10 -7.56 -4.42
CA HIS A 159 8.28 -8.15 -5.47
C HIS A 159 7.13 -7.23 -5.89
N GLY A 160 7.01 -6.04 -5.28
CA GLY A 160 5.79 -5.24 -5.34
C GLY A 160 4.58 -6.00 -4.80
N ARG A 161 4.79 -6.91 -3.85
CA ARG A 161 3.77 -7.78 -3.27
C ARG A 161 3.86 -7.82 -1.78
N ILE A 162 2.71 -7.92 -1.14
CA ILE A 162 2.62 -8.18 0.29
C ILE A 162 1.75 -9.40 0.42
N TYR A 163 2.31 -10.43 1.05
CA TYR A 163 1.67 -11.71 1.29
C TYR A 163 0.86 -11.57 2.55
N GLN A 164 -0.44 -11.75 2.45
CA GLN A 164 -1.30 -11.70 3.62
C GLN A 164 -2.16 -12.94 3.69
N ARG A 165 -2.36 -13.46 4.90
CA ARG A 165 -3.24 -14.57 5.17
C ARG A 165 -4.66 -14.18 4.84
N ARG A 166 -5.31 -15.04 4.06
CA ARG A 166 -6.75 -14.96 3.81
C ARG A 166 -7.55 -14.84 5.11
N ALA A 167 -7.21 -15.64 6.13
CA ALA A 167 -7.95 -15.75 7.39
C ALA A 167 -8.13 -14.42 8.15
N ALA A 168 -7.22 -13.45 7.96
CA ALA A 168 -7.32 -12.13 8.61
C ALA A 168 -8.45 -11.25 8.04
N PHE A 169 -8.95 -11.59 6.86
CA PHE A 169 -9.81 -10.75 6.03
C PHE A 169 -11.03 -11.52 5.48
N VAL A 170 -11.38 -12.67 6.07
CA VAL A 170 -12.55 -13.47 5.65
C VAL A 170 -13.84 -12.80 6.15
N GLY A 171 -14.75 -12.48 5.24
CA GLY A 171 -16.11 -12.02 5.56
C GLY A 171 -17.22 -12.81 4.84
N GLY A 172 -18.43 -12.81 5.43
CA GLY A 172 -19.76 -13.06 4.84
C GLY A 172 -20.06 -14.35 4.06
N ASP A 173 -19.22 -14.73 3.10
CA ASP A 173 -19.58 -15.67 2.02
C ASP A 173 -18.85 -17.01 2.14
N GLN A 174 -18.86 -17.61 3.32
CA GLN A 174 -18.14 -18.85 3.63
C GLN A 174 -16.63 -18.79 3.29
N GLY A 175 -16.06 -17.57 3.29
CA GLY A 175 -14.66 -17.33 2.95
C GLY A 175 -14.35 -17.12 1.47
N THR A 176 -15.31 -17.22 0.55
CA THR A 176 -15.02 -17.16 -0.90
C THR A 176 -14.47 -15.82 -1.39
N VAL A 177 -14.78 -14.71 -0.72
CA VAL A 177 -14.27 -13.37 -1.03
C VAL A 177 -13.59 -12.76 0.20
N ILE A 178 -12.52 -12.01 -0.05
CA ILE A 178 -11.73 -11.34 0.98
C ILE A 178 -12.21 -9.90 1.14
N ARG A 179 -12.50 -9.50 2.39
CA ARG A 179 -12.89 -8.14 2.76
C ARG A 179 -11.70 -7.43 3.38
N TYR A 180 -11.13 -6.48 2.65
CA TYR A 180 -9.85 -5.87 2.93
C TYR A 180 -10.01 -4.41 3.37
N PRO A 181 -9.59 -4.00 4.58
CA PRO A 181 -9.70 -2.61 5.02
C PRO A 181 -8.86 -1.66 4.15
N PHE A 182 -9.42 -0.52 3.72
CA PHE A 182 -8.68 0.43 2.88
C PHE A 182 -7.41 0.97 3.56
N GLN A 183 -7.39 1.13 4.89
CA GLN A 183 -6.22 1.62 5.62
C GLN A 183 -5.03 0.65 5.47
N ASN A 184 -5.29 -0.65 5.65
CA ASN A 184 -4.24 -1.66 5.44
C ASN A 184 -3.76 -1.61 3.99
N TYR A 185 -4.66 -1.35 3.03
CA TYR A 185 -4.31 -1.38 1.62
C TYR A 185 -3.38 -0.21 1.32
N ILE A 186 -3.75 0.97 1.82
CA ILE A 186 -3.00 2.20 1.55
C ILE A 186 -1.65 2.22 2.24
N HIS A 187 -1.57 1.73 3.48
CA HIS A 187 -0.31 1.58 4.23
C HIS A 187 0.72 0.82 3.40
N GLU A 188 0.31 -0.35 2.97
CA GLU A 188 1.11 -1.32 2.26
C GLU A 188 1.49 -0.84 0.85
N MET A 189 0.56 -0.20 0.15
CA MET A 189 0.84 0.44 -1.14
C MET A 189 1.84 1.59 -1.02
N MET A 190 1.76 2.42 0.04
CA MET A 190 2.71 3.52 0.23
C MET A 190 4.14 3.03 0.43
N HIS A 191 4.33 1.90 1.11
CA HIS A 191 5.63 1.25 1.22
C HIS A 191 6.19 0.83 -0.15
N ILE A 192 5.39 0.11 -0.95
CA ILE A 192 5.82 -0.37 -2.27
C ILE A 192 6.09 0.82 -3.20
N LEU A 193 5.14 1.74 -3.29
CA LEU A 193 5.20 2.87 -4.20
C LEU A 193 6.43 3.74 -3.93
N ASN A 194 6.73 4.05 -2.66
CA ASN A 194 7.81 4.96 -2.31
C ASN A 194 9.17 4.28 -2.09
N PHE A 195 9.20 3.02 -1.67
CA PHE A 195 10.42 2.44 -1.07
C PHE A 195 10.79 1.03 -1.53
N HIS A 196 10.09 0.43 -2.50
CA HIS A 196 10.29 -0.97 -2.90
C HIS A 196 11.77 -1.39 -3.14
N ASP A 197 12.59 -0.52 -3.75
CA ASP A 197 13.99 -0.86 -4.07
C ASP A 197 14.84 -0.97 -2.79
N LEU A 198 14.62 -0.06 -1.83
CA LEU A 198 15.47 0.10 -0.65
C LEU A 198 15.52 -1.15 0.24
N TYR A 199 14.41 -1.88 0.34
CA TYR A 199 14.29 -3.07 1.18
C TYR A 199 15.20 -4.24 0.75
N THR A 200 15.76 -4.20 -0.46
CA THR A 200 16.72 -5.21 -0.96
C THR A 200 18.15 -4.74 -1.02
N ARG A 201 18.39 -3.45 -0.75
CA ARG A 201 19.72 -2.85 -0.84
C ARG A 201 20.40 -2.85 0.52
N VAL A 202 21.71 -2.66 0.47
CA VAL A 202 22.51 -2.22 1.61
C VAL A 202 22.58 -0.70 1.52
N LEU A 203 21.98 -0.01 2.48
CA LEU A 203 21.91 1.47 2.50
C LEU A 203 23.13 2.04 3.20
N GLY A 204 23.61 1.37 4.25
CA GLY A 204 24.80 1.74 5.00
C GLY A 204 25.33 0.60 5.86
N THR A 205 25.71 0.91 7.10
CA THR A 205 25.99 -0.13 8.10
C THR A 205 24.70 -0.85 8.50
N PRO A 206 24.78 -2.06 9.12
CA PRO A 206 23.59 -2.75 9.61
C PRO A 206 22.73 -1.86 10.52
N GLU A 207 23.35 -1.05 11.38
CA GLU A 207 22.69 -0.14 12.31
C GLU A 207 21.96 1.00 11.59
N GLU A 208 22.59 1.55 10.54
CA GLU A 208 21.99 2.59 9.69
C GLU A 208 20.79 2.03 8.91
N ASP A 209 20.89 0.82 8.36
CA ASP A 209 19.76 0.16 7.67
C ASP A 209 18.56 0.00 8.62
N ILE A 210 18.77 -0.47 9.86
CA ILE A 210 17.70 -0.59 10.86
C ILE A 210 17.02 0.77 11.06
N THR A 211 17.83 1.83 11.21
CA THR A 211 17.34 3.18 11.46
C THR A 211 16.50 3.69 10.30
N TYR A 212 16.96 3.51 9.06
CA TYR A 212 16.21 3.89 7.87
C TYR A 212 14.89 3.14 7.77
N PHE A 213 14.88 1.82 7.96
CA PHE A 213 13.64 1.05 7.88
C PHE A 213 12.64 1.40 8.97
N THR A 214 13.11 1.66 10.21
CA THR A 214 12.24 2.14 11.29
C THR A 214 11.67 3.52 10.99
N HIS A 215 12.46 4.42 10.40
CA HIS A 215 12.01 5.76 10.03
C HIS A 215 11.04 5.74 8.84
N ILE A 216 11.24 4.84 7.88
CA ILE A 216 10.31 4.61 6.76
C ILE A 216 8.94 4.21 7.29
N GLU A 217 8.86 3.22 8.20
CA GLU A 217 7.60 2.80 8.84
C GLU A 217 6.90 3.99 9.49
N GLY A 218 7.62 4.73 10.35
CA GLY A 218 7.05 5.90 11.01
C GLY A 218 6.56 6.98 10.03
N SER A 219 7.24 7.13 8.88
CA SER A 219 6.86 8.09 7.84
C SER A 219 5.63 7.64 7.05
N VAL A 220 5.50 6.35 6.73
CA VAL A 220 4.31 5.78 6.09
C VAL A 220 3.11 5.89 7.03
N SER A 221 3.26 5.53 8.31
CA SER A 221 2.16 5.67 9.28
C SER A 221 1.71 7.11 9.45
N VAL A 222 2.59 8.11 9.30
CA VAL A 222 2.18 9.52 9.32
C VAL A 222 1.25 9.87 8.15
N MET A 223 1.46 9.29 6.97
CA MET A 223 0.59 9.52 5.82
C MET A 223 -0.82 8.94 6.01
N GLU A 224 -0.96 7.89 6.81
CA GLU A 224 -2.27 7.37 7.21
C GLU A 224 -3.07 8.43 8.00
N GLU A 225 -2.40 9.21 8.85
CA GLU A 225 -3.03 10.32 9.58
C GLU A 225 -3.40 11.48 8.67
N VAL A 226 -2.62 11.71 7.60
CA VAL A 226 -2.97 12.71 6.58
C VAL A 226 -4.30 12.33 5.92
N ILE A 227 -4.47 11.06 5.56
CA ILE A 227 -5.73 10.54 5.01
C ILE A 227 -6.86 10.71 6.03
N MET A 228 -6.66 10.31 7.29
CA MET A 228 -7.70 10.50 8.30
C MET A 228 -8.08 11.97 8.47
N ARG A 229 -7.10 12.89 8.53
CA ARG A 229 -7.36 14.32 8.64
C ARG A 229 -8.18 14.84 7.46
N GLU A 230 -7.87 14.40 6.24
CA GLU A 230 -8.65 14.74 5.04
C GLU A 230 -10.10 14.29 5.16
N LEU A 231 -10.34 13.07 5.68
CA LEU A 231 -11.68 12.54 5.91
C LEU A 231 -12.42 13.33 7.00
N MET A 232 -11.82 13.50 8.17
CA MET A 232 -12.40 14.22 9.31
C MET A 232 -12.70 15.68 9.00
N ALA A 233 -11.91 16.33 8.14
CA ALA A 233 -12.16 17.70 7.72
C ALA A 233 -13.45 17.84 6.90
N ILE A 234 -13.89 16.77 6.26
CA ILE A 234 -15.18 16.72 5.56
C ILE A 234 -16.27 16.30 6.55
N ARG A 235 -16.05 15.20 7.28
CA ARG A 235 -16.98 14.66 8.27
C ARG A 235 -16.28 13.66 9.20
N ASP A 236 -16.43 13.81 10.51
CA ASP A 236 -15.65 13.09 11.53
C ASP A 236 -16.33 11.86 12.14
N ASP A 237 -17.62 11.64 11.84
CA ASP A 237 -18.43 10.49 12.27
C ASP A 237 -18.66 9.45 11.16
N LEU A 238 -17.84 9.47 10.10
CA LEU A 238 -17.92 8.49 9.01
C LEU A 238 -17.49 7.10 9.50
N ASN A 239 -18.22 6.04 9.11
CA ASN A 239 -17.90 4.67 9.51
C ASN A 239 -16.54 4.21 9.00
N LEU A 240 -16.09 4.69 7.83
CA LEU A 240 -14.76 4.35 7.33
C LEU A 240 -13.63 4.82 8.26
N ILE A 241 -13.85 5.86 9.07
CA ILE A 241 -12.86 6.35 10.03
C ILE A 241 -12.74 5.33 11.18
N ASP A 242 -13.87 4.87 11.70
CA ASP A 242 -13.91 3.91 12.81
C ASP A 242 -13.48 2.50 12.40
N ASP A 243 -14.00 1.99 11.28
CA ASP A 243 -13.69 0.66 10.74
C ASP A 243 -12.26 0.59 10.21
N GLY A 244 -11.88 1.59 9.40
CA GLY A 244 -10.61 1.63 8.70
C GLY A 244 -9.42 1.78 9.63
N PHE A 245 -9.50 2.62 10.66
CA PHE A 245 -8.36 2.89 11.53
C PHE A 245 -8.40 2.14 12.87
N SER A 246 -9.54 1.54 13.24
CA SER A 246 -9.75 0.59 14.36
C SER A 246 -9.05 0.94 15.69
N ALA A 247 -8.66 2.20 15.85
CA ALA A 247 -7.88 2.68 16.98
C ALA A 247 -8.76 2.70 18.22
N VAL A 248 -10.01 3.12 18.09
CA VAL A 248 -10.95 3.26 19.21
C VAL A 248 -11.31 1.90 19.83
N THR A 249 -11.20 0.80 19.08
CA THR A 249 -11.46 -0.55 19.60
C THR A 249 -10.22 -1.23 20.16
N THR A 250 -9.07 -1.10 19.49
CA THR A 250 -7.82 -1.81 19.85
C THR A 250 -6.91 -1.00 20.79
N PHE A 251 -6.86 0.32 20.60
CA PHE A 251 -6.05 1.29 21.37
C PHE A 251 -6.89 2.54 21.68
N PRO A 252 -7.92 2.43 22.53
CA PRO A 252 -8.95 3.47 22.68
C PRO A 252 -8.37 4.84 23.06
N GLU A 253 -7.40 4.88 23.96
CA GLU A 253 -6.78 6.14 24.41
C GLU A 253 -6.04 6.84 23.27
N TYR A 254 -5.37 6.07 22.40
CA TYR A 254 -4.71 6.58 21.20
C TYR A 254 -5.73 7.13 20.19
N GLY A 255 -6.79 6.37 19.92
CA GLY A 255 -7.84 6.75 18.98
C GLY A 255 -8.57 8.03 19.40
N THR A 256 -8.99 8.10 20.67
CA THR A 256 -9.65 9.30 21.20
C THR A 256 -8.72 10.51 21.17
N PHE A 257 -7.50 10.40 21.71
CA PHE A 257 -6.60 11.54 21.82
C PHE A 257 -6.21 12.12 20.45
N ARG A 258 -5.95 11.26 19.45
CA ARG A 258 -5.59 11.76 18.12
C ARG A 258 -6.75 12.52 17.45
N TYR A 259 -8.01 12.10 17.67
CA TYR A 259 -9.19 12.81 17.15
C TYR A 259 -9.35 14.17 17.82
N GLU A 260 -9.22 14.22 19.15
CA GLU A 260 -9.28 15.46 19.93
C GLU A 260 -8.22 16.47 19.46
N VAL A 261 -7.00 16.00 19.14
CA VAL A 261 -5.94 16.86 18.56
C VAL A 261 -6.34 17.38 17.18
N MET A 262 -6.89 16.53 16.29
CA MET A 262 -7.32 16.97 14.95
C MET A 262 -8.50 17.94 14.99
N GLN A 263 -9.37 17.82 15.99
CA GLN A 263 -10.46 18.76 16.27
C GLN A 263 -9.99 20.04 17.00
N GLY A 264 -8.69 20.16 17.34
CA GLY A 264 -8.12 21.33 17.99
C GLY A 264 -8.48 21.47 19.47
N GLN A 265 -8.80 20.37 20.16
CA GLN A 265 -9.21 20.37 21.57
C GLN A 265 -8.02 20.46 22.55
N HIS A 266 -6.79 20.26 22.07
CA HIS A 266 -5.56 20.30 22.87
C HIS A 266 -4.69 21.49 22.50
N GLU A 267 -4.66 22.53 23.36
CA GLU A 267 -3.85 23.72 23.12
C GLU A 267 -2.35 23.38 23.11
N GLY A 268 -1.65 23.81 22.07
CA GLY A 268 -0.21 23.62 21.92
C GLY A 268 0.23 22.27 21.34
N VAL A 269 -0.70 21.36 21.04
CA VAL A 269 -0.44 20.10 20.34
C VAL A 269 -1.18 20.10 19.01
N THR A 270 -0.47 19.84 17.91
CA THR A 270 -1.08 19.80 16.57
C THR A 270 -0.85 18.44 15.90
N ASP A 271 -1.44 18.24 14.72
CA ASP A 271 -1.14 17.11 13.83
C ASP A 271 0.37 16.95 13.60
N LYS A 272 1.09 18.05 13.35
CA LYS A 272 2.54 18.09 13.25
C LYS A 272 3.23 17.59 14.51
N SER A 273 2.73 17.93 15.70
CA SER A 273 3.26 17.40 16.96
C SER A 273 3.13 15.88 17.02
N LEU A 274 1.98 15.32 16.61
CA LEU A 274 1.78 13.87 16.51
C LEU A 274 2.73 13.21 15.50
N PHE A 275 2.97 13.87 14.36
CA PHE A 275 3.86 13.35 13.31
C PHE A 275 5.31 13.30 13.80
N MET A 276 5.80 14.38 14.43
CA MET A 276 7.13 14.40 15.03
C MET A 276 7.23 13.36 16.13
N TYR A 277 6.21 13.24 16.98
CA TYR A 277 6.18 12.28 18.08
C TYR A 277 6.33 10.85 17.55
N ARG A 278 5.54 10.47 16.55
CA ARG A 278 5.60 9.13 15.93
C ARG A 278 6.98 8.83 15.35
N LYS A 279 7.48 9.69 14.46
CA LYS A 279 8.79 9.51 13.81
C LYS A 279 9.93 9.45 14.86
N ARG A 280 9.88 10.31 15.88
CA ARG A 280 10.86 10.35 16.97
C ARG A 280 10.82 9.10 17.84
N VAL A 281 9.64 8.73 18.35
CA VAL A 281 9.51 7.66 19.34
C VAL A 281 9.72 6.29 18.70
N MET A 282 9.38 6.13 17.41
CA MET A 282 9.75 4.94 16.63
C MET A 282 11.26 4.66 16.67
N LEU A 283 12.09 5.71 16.75
CA LEU A 283 13.55 5.58 16.86
C LEU A 283 14.05 5.45 18.31
N LEU A 284 13.31 6.00 19.28
CA LEU A 284 13.70 5.96 20.68
C LEU A 284 13.44 4.59 21.32
N GLY A 285 12.28 3.96 21.06
CA GLY A 285 11.91 2.59 21.40
C GLY A 285 12.29 2.03 22.78
N GLU A 286 11.93 0.77 23.05
CA GLU A 286 12.44 -0.02 24.17
C GLU A 286 12.71 -1.48 23.71
N GLY A 287 13.69 -2.17 24.30
CA GLY A 287 13.93 -3.61 24.07
C GLY A 287 14.58 -3.98 22.72
N GLU A 288 14.27 -5.18 22.21
CA GLU A 288 14.86 -5.74 20.97
C GLU A 288 14.44 -4.98 19.69
N PHE A 289 13.44 -4.11 19.80
CA PHE A 289 12.95 -3.30 18.70
C PHE A 289 13.67 -1.95 18.57
N PHE A 290 14.66 -1.66 19.40
CA PHE A 290 15.47 -0.45 19.38
C PHE A 290 16.46 -0.41 18.19
N PRO A 291 16.50 0.67 17.38
CA PRO A 291 17.61 0.94 16.47
C PRO A 291 18.88 1.31 17.25
N PRO A 292 20.04 0.65 17.01
CA PRO A 292 21.30 1.04 17.65
C PRO A 292 21.67 2.50 17.36
N ASP A 293 22.38 3.14 18.28
CA ASP A 293 22.80 4.53 18.10
C ASP A 293 23.79 4.67 16.95
N ASN A 294 23.52 5.63 16.07
CA ASN A 294 24.33 5.96 14.89
C ASN A 294 24.05 7.41 14.46
N ALA A 295 24.85 7.91 13.51
CA ALA A 295 24.78 9.30 13.06
C ALA A 295 23.43 9.66 12.41
N ILE A 296 22.80 8.73 11.70
CA ILE A 296 21.48 8.96 11.07
C ILE A 296 20.41 9.10 12.14
N LYS A 297 20.42 8.23 13.15
CA LYS A 297 19.48 8.30 14.27
C LYS A 297 19.66 9.62 15.03
N GLU A 298 20.90 10.01 15.34
CA GLU A 298 21.20 11.27 15.99
C GLU A 298 20.66 12.46 15.18
N GLN A 299 20.88 12.46 13.87
CA GLN A 299 20.35 13.48 12.97
C GLN A 299 18.82 13.56 13.01
N ILE A 300 18.12 12.42 12.87
CA ILE A 300 16.65 12.40 12.88
C ILE A 300 16.12 12.88 14.24
N LEU A 301 16.70 12.43 15.35
CA LEU A 301 16.31 12.86 16.69
C LEU A 301 16.60 14.35 16.94
N ALA A 302 17.61 14.92 16.30
CA ALA A 302 17.91 16.35 16.38
C ALA A 302 16.92 17.21 15.59
N THR A 303 16.38 16.70 14.47
CA THR A 303 15.46 17.44 13.61
C THR A 303 13.99 17.24 13.97
N HIS A 304 13.62 16.10 14.57
CA HIS A 304 12.27 15.78 15.03
C HIS A 304 12.12 16.08 16.52
N HIS A 305 12.16 17.37 16.85
CA HIS A 305 12.07 17.86 18.22
C HIS A 305 10.63 18.17 18.63
N LEU A 306 10.31 17.89 19.89
CA LEU A 306 9.07 18.29 20.57
C LEU A 306 9.44 19.02 21.86
N SER A 307 8.65 20.00 22.24
CA SER A 307 8.73 20.55 23.60
C SER A 307 8.36 19.49 24.63
N ASP A 308 8.87 19.63 25.86
CA ASP A 308 8.53 18.72 26.97
C ASP A 308 7.01 18.64 27.18
N TYR A 309 6.31 19.76 27.04
CA TYR A 309 4.85 19.84 27.12
C TYR A 309 4.16 18.97 26.05
N GLU A 310 4.57 19.09 24.78
CA GLU A 310 4.00 18.25 23.72
C GLU A 310 4.28 16.78 23.97
N PHE A 311 5.50 16.43 24.38
CA PHE A 311 5.86 15.04 24.66
C PHE A 311 5.03 14.46 25.80
N ASP A 312 4.95 15.15 26.94
CA ASP A 312 4.24 14.69 28.13
C ASP A 312 2.74 14.57 27.90
N MET A 313 2.17 15.39 27.02
CA MET A 313 0.77 15.32 26.64
C MET A 313 0.47 14.14 25.71
N ILE A 314 1.33 13.88 24.71
CA ILE A 314 1.10 12.84 23.71
C ILE A 314 1.44 11.43 24.23
N HIS A 315 2.54 11.31 25.00
CA HIS A 315 3.15 10.01 25.33
C HIS A 315 2.20 9.00 26.00
N PRO A 316 1.41 9.38 27.02
CA PRO A 316 0.55 8.43 27.74
C PRO A 316 -0.47 7.74 26.83
N SER A 317 -1.03 8.46 25.86
CA SER A 317 -2.05 7.96 24.95
C SER A 317 -1.45 7.14 23.80
N PHE A 318 -0.21 7.41 23.39
CA PHE A 318 0.39 6.82 22.18
C PHE A 318 1.30 5.61 22.45
N LYS A 319 1.81 5.43 23.67
CA LYS A 319 2.86 4.43 23.96
C LYS A 319 2.49 3.03 23.48
N ALA A 320 1.32 2.52 23.86
CA ALA A 320 0.90 1.15 23.54
C ALA A 320 0.77 0.91 22.03
N TYR A 321 0.26 1.90 21.29
CA TYR A 321 0.14 1.82 19.83
C TYR A 321 1.51 1.78 19.16
N LEU A 322 2.46 2.63 19.58
CA LEU A 322 3.81 2.66 18.99
C LEU A 322 4.61 1.39 19.32
N ASP A 323 4.44 0.82 20.51
CA ASP A 323 5.03 -0.48 20.85
C ASP A 323 4.54 -1.61 19.92
N ASN A 324 3.30 -1.51 19.43
CA ASN A 324 2.79 -2.42 18.41
C ASN A 324 3.41 -2.14 17.03
N GLN A 325 3.46 -0.87 16.60
CA GLN A 325 4.04 -0.46 15.31
C GLN A 325 5.52 -0.87 15.17
N HIS A 326 6.29 -0.82 16.25
CA HIS A 326 7.68 -1.30 16.27
C HIS A 326 7.85 -2.75 15.79
N ARG A 327 6.82 -3.59 15.93
CA ARG A 327 6.84 -4.99 15.49
C ARG A 327 6.80 -5.11 13.98
N HIS A 328 6.25 -4.12 13.27
CA HIS A 328 6.13 -4.14 11.80
C HIS A 328 7.50 -4.01 11.12
N VAL A 329 8.47 -3.35 11.76
CA VAL A 329 9.84 -3.22 11.26
C VAL A 329 10.64 -4.52 11.36
N ARG A 330 10.15 -5.55 12.08
CA ARG A 330 10.88 -6.79 12.35
C ARG A 330 11.35 -7.49 11.08
N TRP A 331 10.54 -7.50 10.03
CA TRP A 331 10.93 -8.11 8.75
C TRP A 331 12.12 -7.37 8.13
N ALA A 332 12.03 -6.04 8.04
CA ALA A 332 13.07 -5.21 7.43
C ALA A 332 14.40 -5.32 8.15
N LYS A 333 14.40 -5.41 9.50
CA LYS A 333 15.62 -5.64 10.28
C LYS A 333 16.31 -6.96 9.95
N LYS A 334 15.53 -8.03 9.72
CA LYS A 334 16.10 -9.33 9.38
C LYS A 334 16.53 -9.40 7.91
N ALA A 335 15.95 -8.60 7.03
CA ALA A 335 16.38 -8.49 5.63
C ALA A 335 17.81 -7.93 5.48
N ILE A 336 18.32 -7.20 6.47
CA ILE A 336 19.68 -6.62 6.52
C ILE A 336 20.77 -7.67 6.32
N ASP A 337 20.64 -8.81 7.01
CA ASP A 337 21.59 -9.93 6.90
C ASP A 337 21.51 -10.57 5.52
N ARG A 338 20.28 -10.80 5.01
CA ARG A 338 20.04 -11.34 3.67
C ARG A 338 20.69 -10.47 2.59
N ASN A 339 20.47 -9.16 2.65
CA ASN A 339 20.95 -8.20 1.65
C ASN A 339 22.49 -8.12 1.59
N ARG A 340 23.19 -8.61 2.62
CA ARG A 340 24.66 -8.67 2.67
C ARG A 340 25.26 -10.01 2.23
N ILE A 341 24.44 -11.02 1.94
CA ILE A 341 24.93 -12.29 1.40
C ILE A 341 25.51 -12.03 -0.01
N PRO A 342 26.78 -12.36 -0.30
CA PRO A 342 27.42 -11.98 -1.56
C PRO A 342 26.65 -12.44 -2.81
N GLY A 343 26.22 -13.70 -2.85
CA GLY A 343 25.46 -14.23 -3.99
C GLY A 343 24.08 -13.60 -4.18
N PHE A 344 23.44 -13.13 -3.10
CA PHE A 344 22.18 -12.38 -3.18
C PHE A 344 22.47 -10.98 -3.72
N ARG A 345 23.38 -10.26 -3.06
CA ARG A 345 23.72 -8.87 -3.35
C ARG A 345 24.17 -8.66 -4.80
N GLU A 346 25.01 -9.55 -5.32
CA GLU A 346 25.53 -9.46 -6.68
C GLU A 346 24.40 -9.48 -7.73
N VAL A 347 23.33 -10.24 -7.49
CA VAL A 347 22.16 -10.26 -8.38
C VAL A 347 21.35 -8.98 -8.27
N ILE A 348 21.08 -8.51 -7.05
CA ILE A 348 20.31 -7.29 -6.82
C ILE A 348 21.00 -6.08 -7.45
N GLU A 349 22.33 -6.02 -7.35
CA GLU A 349 23.16 -4.94 -7.90
C GLU A 349 23.25 -4.95 -9.43
N LEU A 350 22.69 -5.96 -10.13
CA LEU A 350 22.49 -5.88 -11.58
C LEU A 350 21.45 -4.81 -11.96
N LEU A 351 20.45 -4.56 -11.12
CA LEU A 351 19.54 -3.43 -11.31
C LEU A 351 20.17 -2.14 -10.80
N PRO A 352 20.13 -1.04 -11.57
CA PRO A 352 20.51 0.27 -11.06
C PRO A 352 19.62 0.62 -9.86
N ARG A 353 20.18 1.39 -8.91
CA ARG A 353 19.41 1.91 -7.78
C ARG A 353 18.26 2.78 -8.29
N ASN A 354 17.07 2.60 -7.74
CA ASN A 354 15.93 3.42 -8.11
C ASN A 354 16.11 4.84 -7.54
N ALA A 355 16.31 5.82 -8.43
CA ALA A 355 16.52 7.21 -8.07
C ALA A 355 15.33 7.81 -7.30
N TYR A 356 14.10 7.42 -7.66
CA TYR A 356 12.89 7.86 -6.98
C TYR A 356 12.87 7.37 -5.52
N CYS A 357 13.11 6.08 -5.28
CA CYS A 357 13.13 5.56 -3.90
C CYS A 357 14.24 6.21 -3.05
N ALA A 358 15.42 6.45 -3.63
CA ALA A 358 16.51 7.14 -2.93
C ALA A 358 16.18 8.60 -2.60
N GLN A 359 15.50 9.29 -3.52
CA GLN A 359 14.96 10.63 -3.29
C GLN A 359 13.94 10.63 -2.14
N LYS A 360 12.98 9.69 -2.17
CA LYS A 360 11.94 9.58 -1.14
C LYS A 360 12.49 9.28 0.24
N LEU A 361 13.55 8.45 0.33
CA LEU A 361 14.29 8.25 1.57
C LEU A 361 14.89 9.55 2.09
N THR A 362 15.49 10.35 1.20
CA THR A 362 16.12 11.61 1.61
C THR A 362 15.08 12.63 2.06
N GLU A 363 13.97 12.73 1.34
CA GLU A 363 12.87 13.63 1.66
C GLU A 363 12.24 13.27 3.00
N CYS A 364 11.93 12.00 3.26
CA CYS A 364 11.22 11.62 4.48
C CYS A 364 12.00 11.88 5.78
N LEU A 365 13.32 12.07 5.71
CA LEU A 365 14.18 12.48 6.84
C LEU A 365 13.93 13.92 7.29
N ALA A 366 13.29 14.75 6.45
CA ALA A 366 12.92 16.10 6.84
C ALA A 366 11.67 16.06 7.75
N PRO A 367 11.66 16.88 8.83
CA PRO A 367 10.57 16.88 9.80
C PRO A 367 9.24 17.33 9.16
N ASP A 368 9.31 18.22 8.18
CA ASP A 368 8.23 18.79 7.38
C ASP A 368 7.98 18.06 6.05
N ALA A 369 8.55 16.87 5.86
CA ALA A 369 8.28 16.09 4.68
C ALA A 369 6.83 15.60 4.61
N TRP A 370 6.28 15.67 3.40
CA TRP A 370 5.03 15.00 2.99
C TRP A 370 3.78 15.51 3.73
N HIS A 371 3.53 16.81 3.64
CA HIS A 371 2.32 17.42 4.19
C HIS A 371 1.03 17.08 3.41
N ASN A 372 1.20 16.69 2.15
CA ASN A 372 0.14 16.29 1.22
C ASN A 372 0.69 15.25 0.22
N TRP A 373 -0.19 14.70 -0.60
CA TRP A 373 0.17 13.71 -1.62
C TRP A 373 1.15 14.22 -2.68
N SER A 374 1.06 15.50 -3.08
CA SER A 374 1.92 16.04 -4.15
C SER A 374 3.38 16.10 -3.72
N ASP A 375 3.63 16.47 -2.46
CA ASP A 375 4.95 16.45 -1.85
C ASP A 375 5.43 14.99 -1.68
N MET A 376 4.53 14.09 -1.23
CA MET A 376 4.85 12.68 -1.07
C MET A 376 5.24 12.00 -2.39
N LEU A 377 4.58 12.32 -3.50
CA LEU A 377 4.81 11.66 -4.80
C LEU A 377 5.75 12.46 -5.73
N SER A 378 6.21 13.64 -5.31
CA SER A 378 6.98 14.58 -6.15
C SER A 378 6.29 14.89 -7.48
N CYS A 379 4.95 15.01 -7.48
CA CYS A 379 4.17 15.30 -8.67
C CYS A 379 3.05 16.31 -8.34
N THR A 380 2.74 17.18 -9.29
CA THR A 380 1.68 18.20 -9.13
C THR A 380 0.39 17.84 -9.88
N THR A 381 0.40 16.76 -10.66
CA THR A 381 -0.70 16.31 -11.49
C THR A 381 -0.81 14.79 -11.42
N LEU A 382 -2.04 14.29 -11.26
CA LEU A 382 -2.32 12.85 -11.23
C LEU A 382 -2.37 12.29 -12.67
N PRO A 383 -1.69 11.17 -12.95
CA PRO A 383 -1.79 10.50 -14.24
C PRO A 383 -3.16 9.83 -14.38
N GLU A 384 -3.62 9.63 -15.62
CA GLU A 384 -4.84 8.85 -15.85
C GLU A 384 -4.58 7.37 -15.58
N PRO A 385 -5.49 6.63 -14.92
CA PRO A 385 -5.46 5.17 -14.89
C PRO A 385 -5.49 4.60 -16.31
N ASP A 386 -4.42 3.90 -16.70
CA ASP A 386 -4.23 3.40 -18.05
C ASP A 386 -4.03 1.86 -18.01
N PRO A 387 -5.01 1.07 -18.50
CA PRO A 387 -4.92 -0.38 -18.52
C PRO A 387 -3.72 -0.92 -19.31
N GLN A 388 -3.28 -0.21 -20.36
CA GLN A 388 -2.13 -0.60 -21.16
C GLN A 388 -0.83 -0.36 -20.38
N VAL A 389 -0.70 0.79 -19.73
CA VAL A 389 0.45 1.07 -18.84
C VAL A 389 0.47 0.05 -17.70
N ARG A 390 -0.66 -0.18 -17.01
CA ARG A 390 -0.78 -1.20 -15.96
C ARG A 390 -0.31 -2.57 -16.45
N LYS A 391 -0.76 -3.01 -17.63
CA LYS A 391 -0.37 -4.31 -18.20
C LYS A 391 1.14 -4.39 -18.43
N GLN A 392 1.74 -3.37 -19.04
CA GLN A 392 3.18 -3.31 -19.29
C GLN A 392 3.99 -3.29 -17.99
N SER A 393 3.53 -2.54 -16.99
CA SER A 393 4.15 -2.51 -15.67
C SER A 393 4.10 -3.90 -15.01
N LYS A 394 2.98 -4.62 -15.09
CA LYS A 394 2.85 -5.99 -14.57
C LYS A 394 3.81 -6.98 -15.25
N GLU A 395 3.98 -6.87 -16.57
CA GLU A 395 4.96 -7.66 -17.33
C GLU A 395 6.39 -7.40 -16.82
N GLY A 396 6.75 -6.13 -16.63
CA GLY A 396 8.03 -5.75 -16.02
C GLY A 396 8.20 -6.32 -14.60
N LEU A 397 7.17 -6.18 -13.75
CA LEU A 397 7.19 -6.70 -12.38
C LEU A 397 7.39 -8.22 -12.32
N ALA A 398 6.89 -8.98 -13.31
CA ALA A 398 7.11 -10.43 -13.39
C ALA A 398 8.59 -10.79 -13.63
N TRP A 399 9.30 -10.04 -14.48
CA TRP A 399 10.75 -10.19 -14.66
C TRP A 399 11.53 -9.76 -13.43
N LYS A 400 11.12 -8.66 -12.80
CA LYS A 400 11.71 -8.17 -11.56
C LYS A 400 11.55 -9.19 -10.42
N GLU A 401 10.39 -9.82 -10.29
CA GLU A 401 10.16 -10.92 -9.34
C GLU A 401 11.09 -12.11 -9.61
N LEU A 402 11.23 -12.51 -10.88
CA LEU A 402 12.14 -13.61 -11.24
C LEU A 402 13.60 -13.30 -10.84
N LEU A 403 14.04 -12.06 -11.04
CA LEU A 403 15.35 -11.59 -10.58
C LEU A 403 15.53 -11.77 -9.07
N TYR A 404 14.56 -11.35 -8.26
CA TYR A 404 14.65 -11.50 -6.80
C TYR A 404 14.64 -12.96 -6.37
N ARG A 405 13.89 -13.83 -7.06
CA ARG A 405 13.94 -15.29 -6.84
C ARG A 405 15.34 -15.86 -7.18
N LEU A 406 15.98 -15.39 -8.25
CA LEU A 406 17.36 -15.76 -8.59
C LEU A 406 18.37 -15.25 -7.55
N ALA A 407 18.16 -14.05 -7.00
CA ALA A 407 18.97 -13.52 -5.90
C ALA A 407 18.87 -14.40 -4.64
N GLU A 408 17.66 -14.82 -4.27
CA GLU A 408 17.41 -15.76 -3.16
C GLU A 408 18.11 -17.10 -3.38
N MET A 409 18.02 -17.68 -4.59
CA MET A 409 18.70 -18.93 -4.94
C MET A 409 20.21 -18.83 -4.81
N ARG A 410 20.81 -17.80 -5.44
CA ARG A 410 22.27 -17.59 -5.40
C ARG A 410 22.75 -17.26 -3.99
N GLY A 411 21.99 -16.45 -3.24
CA GLY A 411 22.28 -16.19 -1.84
C GLY A 411 22.21 -17.46 -0.98
N TYR A 412 21.23 -18.33 -1.20
CA TYR A 412 21.12 -19.61 -0.49
C TYR A 412 22.31 -20.53 -0.80
N LEU A 413 22.71 -20.66 -2.07
CA LEU A 413 23.88 -21.43 -2.46
C LEU A 413 25.17 -20.86 -1.85
N SER A 414 25.37 -19.54 -1.95
CA SER A 414 26.52 -18.85 -1.38
C SER A 414 26.62 -19.03 0.15
N LYS A 415 25.49 -18.99 0.86
CA LYS A 415 25.44 -19.16 2.32
C LYS A 415 25.77 -20.59 2.76
N ASN A 416 25.31 -21.60 2.03
CA ASN A 416 25.46 -23.02 2.44
C ASN A 416 26.73 -23.69 1.90
N TYR A 417 27.22 -23.28 0.73
CA TYR A 417 28.33 -23.93 0.03
C TYR A 417 29.51 -23.00 -0.26
N GLY A 418 29.41 -21.72 0.10
CA GLY A 418 30.40 -20.70 -0.24
C GLY A 418 30.34 -20.28 -1.71
N SER A 419 31.24 -19.38 -2.12
CA SER A 419 31.35 -18.91 -3.51
C SER A 419 31.81 -19.99 -4.48
N ASP A 420 32.51 -21.02 -3.98
CA ASP A 420 33.12 -22.07 -4.81
C ASP A 420 32.27 -23.35 -4.92
N GLY A 421 31.16 -23.43 -4.19
CA GLY A 421 30.21 -24.53 -4.30
C GLY A 421 29.27 -24.38 -5.50
N GLU A 422 28.96 -25.47 -6.21
CA GLU A 422 27.99 -25.47 -7.32
C GLU A 422 28.25 -24.39 -8.39
N GLN A 423 29.53 -24.10 -8.69
CA GLN A 423 29.95 -22.97 -9.55
C GLN A 423 29.24 -22.89 -10.91
N VAL A 424 29.01 -24.04 -11.56
CA VAL A 424 28.32 -24.10 -12.86
C VAL A 424 26.89 -23.57 -12.71
N VAL A 425 26.14 -24.10 -11.72
CA VAL A 425 24.76 -23.68 -11.46
C VAL A 425 24.73 -22.20 -11.02
N GLN A 426 25.65 -21.77 -10.15
CA GLN A 426 25.71 -20.37 -9.73
C GLN A 426 25.99 -19.41 -10.90
N GLY A 427 26.80 -19.82 -11.88
CA GLY A 427 27.07 -19.07 -13.11
C GLY A 427 25.84 -18.97 -14.01
N GLU A 428 25.17 -20.10 -14.26
CA GLU A 428 23.95 -20.15 -15.07
C GLU A 428 22.83 -19.29 -14.46
N LEU A 429 22.61 -19.39 -13.14
CA LEU A 429 21.64 -18.55 -12.42
C LEU A 429 21.95 -17.06 -12.55
N PHE A 430 23.23 -16.68 -12.60
CA PHE A 430 23.63 -15.29 -12.78
C PHE A 430 23.39 -14.79 -14.21
N ASP A 431 23.57 -15.65 -15.21
CA ASP A 431 23.26 -15.30 -16.59
C ASP A 431 21.76 -15.16 -16.83
N PHE A 432 20.93 -16.02 -16.22
CA PHE A 432 19.48 -15.81 -16.20
C PHE A 432 19.09 -14.51 -15.49
N ALA A 433 19.81 -14.12 -14.44
CA ALA A 433 19.54 -12.86 -13.75
C ALA A 433 19.85 -11.65 -14.63
N LYS A 434 20.96 -11.66 -15.37
CA LYS A 434 21.25 -10.61 -16.38
C LYS A 434 20.18 -10.54 -17.46
N TYR A 435 19.72 -11.70 -17.93
CA TYR A 435 18.62 -11.76 -18.90
C TYR A 435 17.33 -11.17 -18.33
N ALA A 436 16.96 -11.50 -17.09
CA ALA A 436 15.80 -10.93 -16.42
C ALA A 436 15.89 -9.40 -16.26
N VAL A 437 17.09 -8.86 -15.95
CA VAL A 437 17.33 -7.40 -15.92
C VAL A 437 17.15 -6.77 -17.30
N ASP A 438 17.67 -7.38 -18.35
CA ASP A 438 17.50 -6.89 -19.72
C ASP A 438 16.01 -6.86 -20.10
N ARG A 439 15.25 -7.91 -19.79
CA ARG A 439 13.80 -7.98 -20.05
C ARG A 439 12.97 -7.01 -19.21
N TYR A 440 13.41 -6.71 -17.99
CA TYR A 440 12.77 -5.70 -17.15
C TYR A 440 13.01 -4.27 -17.66
N THR A 441 14.23 -3.99 -18.13
CA THR A 441 14.63 -2.65 -18.61
C THR A 441 14.24 -2.39 -20.06
N HIS A 442 14.13 -3.45 -20.86
CA HIS A 442 13.71 -3.43 -22.26
C HIS A 442 12.55 -4.42 -22.46
N PRO A 443 11.35 -4.11 -21.94
CA PRO A 443 10.21 -5.00 -22.05
C PRO A 443 9.77 -5.18 -23.51
N ASP A 444 9.46 -6.42 -23.88
CA ASP A 444 8.83 -6.77 -25.15
C ASP A 444 7.61 -7.63 -24.89
N SER A 445 6.45 -6.97 -24.90
CA SER A 445 5.15 -7.58 -24.64
C SER A 445 4.77 -8.66 -25.67
N SER A 446 5.38 -8.68 -26.87
CA SER A 446 5.02 -9.64 -27.91
C SER A 446 5.51 -11.06 -27.60
N THR A 447 6.59 -11.17 -26.83
CA THR A 447 7.25 -12.43 -26.47
C THR A 447 7.26 -12.69 -24.97
N HIS A 448 6.63 -11.81 -24.17
CA HIS A 448 6.72 -11.82 -22.70
C HIS A 448 6.45 -13.20 -22.08
N ASP A 449 5.26 -13.76 -22.30
CA ASP A 449 4.82 -14.97 -21.61
C ASP A 449 5.64 -16.21 -22.00
N GLU A 450 5.94 -16.35 -23.30
CA GLU A 450 6.76 -17.44 -23.83
C GLU A 450 8.20 -17.35 -23.29
N ALA A 451 8.83 -16.18 -23.37
CA ALA A 451 10.19 -15.97 -22.88
C ALA A 451 10.29 -16.17 -21.37
N LEU A 452 9.33 -15.66 -20.59
CA LEU A 452 9.30 -15.83 -19.13
C LEU A 452 9.12 -17.30 -18.75
N HIS A 453 8.22 -18.01 -19.44
CA HIS A 453 8.00 -19.44 -19.22
C HIS A 453 9.26 -20.26 -19.56
N GLN A 454 9.86 -20.03 -20.73
CA GLN A 454 11.08 -20.73 -21.15
C GLN A 454 12.23 -20.49 -20.17
N THR A 455 12.45 -19.24 -19.75
CA THR A 455 13.49 -18.90 -18.76
C THR A 455 13.26 -19.66 -17.44
N LYS A 456 12.02 -19.77 -16.96
CA LYS A 456 11.70 -20.56 -15.77
C LYS A 456 12.03 -22.04 -15.94
N MET A 457 11.79 -22.62 -17.12
CA MET A 457 12.14 -24.02 -17.42
C MET A 457 13.65 -24.23 -17.51
N ASP A 458 14.37 -23.28 -18.09
CA ASP A 458 15.84 -23.33 -18.19
C ASP A 458 16.47 -23.24 -16.79
N ILE A 459 15.94 -22.36 -15.92
CA ILE A 459 16.35 -22.28 -14.51
C ILE A 459 16.14 -23.62 -13.80
N LEU A 460 14.97 -24.26 -13.97
CA LEU A 460 14.70 -25.57 -13.36
C LEU A 460 15.66 -26.65 -13.87
N THR A 461 16.05 -26.59 -15.15
CA THR A 461 17.04 -27.48 -15.74
C THR A 461 18.41 -27.29 -15.09
N SER A 462 18.88 -26.05 -14.97
CA SER A 462 20.13 -25.72 -14.28
C SER A 462 20.12 -26.18 -12.81
N VAL A 463 19.04 -25.90 -12.08
CA VAL A 463 18.89 -26.30 -10.67
C VAL A 463 18.92 -27.84 -10.52
N SER A 464 18.50 -28.60 -11.53
CA SER A 464 18.51 -30.06 -11.48
C SER A 464 19.92 -30.67 -11.32
N HIS A 465 20.95 -29.91 -11.72
CA HIS A 465 22.36 -30.29 -11.63
C HIS A 465 22.98 -30.06 -10.24
N VAL A 466 22.27 -29.40 -9.31
CA VAL A 466 22.73 -29.23 -7.92
C VAL A 466 22.93 -30.59 -7.27
N THR A 467 24.11 -30.80 -6.69
CA THR A 467 24.52 -32.12 -6.19
C THR A 467 23.73 -32.57 -4.97
N ASN A 468 23.36 -31.65 -4.08
CA ASN A 468 22.57 -31.96 -2.89
C ASN A 468 21.06 -32.04 -3.22
N PRO A 469 20.40 -33.19 -3.03
CA PRO A 469 18.99 -33.38 -3.39
C PRO A 469 18.01 -32.47 -2.63
N GLU A 470 18.27 -32.19 -1.35
CA GLU A 470 17.43 -31.33 -0.51
C GLU A 470 17.53 -29.87 -0.95
N CYS A 471 18.76 -29.41 -1.24
CA CYS A 471 18.99 -28.08 -1.79
C CYS A 471 18.32 -27.92 -3.16
N ARG A 472 18.46 -28.93 -4.03
CA ARG A 472 17.81 -28.96 -5.33
C ARG A 472 16.29 -28.82 -5.21
N GLU A 473 15.64 -29.59 -4.34
CA GLU A 473 14.19 -29.49 -4.14
C GLU A 473 13.76 -28.09 -3.67
N LYS A 474 14.50 -27.53 -2.69
CA LYS A 474 14.30 -26.19 -2.16
C LYS A 474 14.41 -25.11 -3.25
N LEU A 475 15.44 -25.17 -4.08
CA LEU A 475 15.64 -24.25 -5.20
C LEU A 475 14.56 -24.44 -6.27
N SER A 476 14.16 -25.68 -6.60
CA SER A 476 13.10 -25.89 -7.58
C SER A 476 11.76 -25.30 -7.10
N LYS A 477 11.42 -25.43 -5.81
CA LYS A 477 10.22 -24.82 -5.21
C LYS A 477 10.14 -23.30 -5.39
N MET A 478 11.29 -22.61 -5.40
CA MET A 478 11.35 -21.17 -5.70
C MET A 478 10.81 -20.80 -7.09
N ILE A 479 10.70 -21.73 -8.04
CA ILE A 479 10.10 -21.45 -9.36
C ILE A 479 8.68 -22.00 -9.45
N VAL A 480 8.46 -23.21 -8.92
CA VAL A 480 7.18 -23.91 -9.11
C VAL A 480 6.10 -23.55 -8.09
N VAL A 481 6.47 -23.01 -6.93
CA VAL A 481 5.52 -22.64 -5.86
C VAL A 481 5.57 -21.11 -5.63
N PRO A 482 4.46 -20.39 -5.85
CA PRO A 482 4.34 -19.00 -5.43
C PRO A 482 4.58 -18.85 -3.92
N GLY A 483 5.24 -17.77 -3.48
CA GLY A 483 5.47 -17.55 -2.05
C GLY A 483 6.54 -18.45 -1.38
N SER A 484 7.18 -19.37 -2.11
CA SER A 484 8.33 -20.12 -1.58
C SER A 484 9.58 -19.26 -1.57
N TYR A 485 10.27 -19.20 -0.41
CA TYR A 485 11.45 -18.38 -0.17
C TYR A 485 12.51 -19.11 0.65
N LEU A 486 13.79 -18.89 0.35
CA LEU A 486 14.90 -19.64 0.95
C LEU A 486 15.67 -18.86 2.01
N LEU A 487 15.79 -17.55 1.84
CA LEU A 487 16.41 -16.64 2.79
C LEU A 487 15.36 -15.80 3.51
N GLU A 488 14.15 -16.35 3.65
CA GLU A 488 13.06 -15.68 4.33
C GLU A 488 13.53 -15.24 5.74
N PRO A 489 13.36 -13.96 6.08
CA PRO A 489 13.81 -13.46 7.37
C PRO A 489 12.92 -13.99 8.52
N LYS A 490 13.26 -15.17 9.05
CA LYS A 490 12.51 -15.88 10.12
C LYS A 490 12.61 -15.27 11.51
#